data_AF-A0A953XZX7-F1
#
_entry.id   AF-A0A953XZX7-F1
#
_cell.length_a   1.000
_cell.length_b   1.000
_cell.length_c   1.000
_cell.angle_alpha   90.00
_cell.angle_beta   90.00
_cell.angle_gamma   90.00
#
_symmetry.space_group_name_H-M   'P 1'
#
loop_
_entity.id
_entity.type
_entity.pdbx_description
1 polymer ?
#
loop_
_entity_poly.entity_id
_entity_poly.type
_entity_poly.pdbx_seq_one_letter_code
_entity_poly.pdbx_strand_id
1 'polypeptide(L)' 'MRYAIFGDIHGNIEALDTVLSHCKKEGVDRFLCLGDIV' A
#
# COMPACT_ATOMS: atom_id res chain seq x y z
N MET A 1 -0.90 -13.74 9.82
CA MET A 1 -1.84 -12.97 8.98
C MET A 1 -1.59 -11.49 9.20
N ARG A 2 -0.97 -10.79 8.24
CA ARG A 2 -0.56 -9.37 8.31
C ARG A 2 -1.35 -8.55 7.27
N TYR A 3 -1.86 -7.40 7.70
CA TYR A 3 -2.58 -6.46 6.84
C TYR A 3 -1.75 -5.19 6.65
N ALA A 4 -1.68 -4.69 5.42
CA ALA A 4 -1.22 -3.33 5.13
C ALA A 4 -2.44 -2.43 4.97
N ILE A 5 -2.45 -1.31 5.69
CA ILE A 5 -3.49 -0.29 5.62
C ILE A 5 -2.80 1.03 5.26
N PHE A 6 -3.19 1.61 4.14
CA PHE A 6 -2.66 2.87 3.59
C PHE A 6 -3.77 3.58 2.83
N GLY A 7 -3.55 4.81 2.39
CA GLY A 7 -4.58 5.57 1.68
C GLY A 7 -4.07 6.90 1.14
N ASP A 8 -4.97 7.64 0.52
CA ASP A 8 -4.73 8.99 -0.03
C ASP A 8 -3.49 9.01 -0.95
N ILE A 9 -3.49 8.13 -1.96
CA ILE A 9 -2.35 7.92 -2.87
C ILE A 9 -2.19 9.12 -3.81
N HIS A 10 -3.28 9.80 -4.14
CA HIS A 10 -3.31 10.98 -5.01
C HIS A 10 -2.52 10.81 -6.33
N GLY A 11 -2.63 9.62 -6.95
CA GLY A 11 -1.93 9.29 -8.20
C GLY A 11 -0.41 9.12 -8.08
N ASN A 12 0.14 9.14 -6.86
CA ASN A 12 1.57 9.01 -6.62
C ASN A 12 2.05 7.55 -6.74
N ILE A 13 2.30 7.13 -7.98
CA ILE A 13 2.72 5.77 -8.31
C ILE A 13 4.07 5.41 -7.66
N GLU A 14 5.00 6.35 -7.54
CA GLU A 14 6.32 6.11 -6.93
C GLU A 14 6.21 5.79 -5.42
N ALA A 15 5.37 6.55 -4.71
CA ALA A 15 5.08 6.28 -3.30
C ALA A 15 4.38 4.93 -3.14
N LEU A 16 3.39 4.63 -3.99
CA LEU A 16 2.68 3.36 -3.96
C LEU A 16 3.62 2.17 -4.20
N ASP A 17 4.48 2.23 -5.20
CA ASP A 17 5.42 1.15 -5.51
C ASP A 17 6.41 0.89 -4.37
N THR A 18 6.87 1.96 -3.73
CA THR A 18 7.75 1.89 -2.55
C THR A 18 7.06 1.17 -1.39
N VAL A 19 5.81 1.53 -1.09
CA VAL A 19 5.02 0.91 -0.02
C VAL A 19 4.74 -0.56 -0.32
N LEU A 20 4.29 -0.88 -1.53
CA LEU A 20 3.99 -2.26 -1.92
C LEU A 20 5.24 -3.16 -1.87
N SER A 21 6.38 -2.64 -2.32
CA SER A 21 7.67 -3.34 -2.22
C SER A 21 8.09 -3.61 -0.78
N HIS A 22 7.84 -2.66 0.13
CA HIS A 22 8.08 -2.86 1.56
C HIS A 22 7.13 -3.91 2.16
N CYS A 23 5.82 -3.81 1.87
CA CYS A 23 4.82 -4.77 2.35
C CYS A 23 5.12 -6.21 1.90
N LYS A 24 5.62 -6.37 0.67
CA LYS A 24 6.05 -7.69 0.16
C LYS A 24 7.21 -8.29 0.97
N LYS A 25 8.20 -7.47 1.35
CA LYS A 25 9.33 -7.90 2.20
C LYS A 25 8.88 -8.29 3.61
N GLU A 26 7.87 -7.61 4.14
CA GLU A 26 7.30 -7.87 5.47
C GLU A 26 6.35 -9.08 5.52
N GLY A 27 6.04 -9.71 4.38
CA GLY A 27 5.11 -10.83 4.30
C GLY A 27 3.67 -10.41 4.60
N VAL A 28 3.23 -9.29 4.03
CA VAL A 28 1.83 -8.86 4.10
C VAL A 28 0.94 -9.80 3.28
N ASP A 29 -0.16 -10.24 3.89
CA ASP A 29 -1.11 -11.19 3.29
C ASP A 29 -2.29 -10.48 2.60
N ARG A 30 -2.63 -9.26 3.06
CA ARG A 30 -3.82 -8.52 2.65
C ARG A 30 -3.56 -7.02 2.64
N PHE A 31 -4.13 -6.31 1.68
CA PHE A 31 -4.00 -4.86 1.52
C PHE A 31 -5.37 -4.20 1.65
N LEU A 32 -5.43 -3.07 2.34
CA LEU A 32 -6.60 -2.20 2.42
C LEU A 32 -6.18 -0.77 2.07
N CYS A 33 -6.72 -0.25 0.98
CA CYS A 33 -6.60 1.15 0.62
C CYS A 33 -7.80 1.92 1.19
N LEU A 34 -7.52 2.93 2.00
CA LEU A 34 -8.47 3.92 2.47
C LEU A 34 -8.36 5.17 1.59
N GLY A 35 -9.44 5.95 1.46
CA GLY A 35 -9.37 7.18 0.66
C GLY A 35 -9.20 6.94 -0.84
N ASP A 36 -8.67 7.94 -1.54
CA ASP A 36 -8.56 7.96 -3.00
C ASP A 36 -7.24 7.42 -3.53
N ILE A 37 -7.35 6.67 -4.64
CA ILE A 37 -6.21 6.22 -5.44
C ILE A 37 -5.79 7.29 -6.46
N VAL A 38 -6.73 8.16 -6.84
CA VAL A 38 -6.74 9.03 -8.03
C VAL A 38 -5.54 9.95 -8.12
#